data_AF-A0A315XF87-F1
#
_entry.id   AF-A0A315XF87-F1
#
_cell.length_a   1.000
_cell.length_b   1.000
_cell.length_c   1.000
_cell.angle_alpha   90.00
_cell.angle_beta   90.00
_cell.angle_gamma   90.00
#
_symmetry.space_group_name_H-M   'P 1'
#
loop_
_entity.id
_entity.type
_entity.pdbx_description
1 polymer ?
#
loop_
_entity_poly.entity_id
_entity_poly.type
_entity_poly.pdbx_seq_one_letter_code
_entity_poly.pdbx_strand_id
1 'polypeptide(L)'
;MRNKLLKPVVNAIFALLLLFLIKIVAMFMLKEVNNDLLITYIDIILSLAVVIVLLNFMKDFNRNLEIKSPDNFQFRSFVKWIVILMVILTLHSTFSMFADPYGLYYMIFFILTLVPVYSLWKILYNNSEKLPDIFRNVFSEEIIKCSCGWKNPVYAKFCLKCGSNLMK
;
A
#
# COMPACT_ATOMS: atom_id res chain seq x y z
N MET A 1 7.22 -17.79 -10.23
CA MET A 1 7.43 -16.48 -10.91
C MET A 1 6.87 -15.26 -10.13
N ARG A 2 5.96 -15.45 -9.16
CA ARG A 2 5.23 -14.43 -8.39
C ARG A 2 6.04 -13.66 -7.31
N ASN A 3 7.11 -14.24 -6.78
CA ASN A 3 7.98 -13.61 -5.75
C ASN A 3 8.58 -12.26 -6.17
N LYS A 4 8.68 -11.98 -7.49
CA LYS A 4 9.19 -10.71 -8.01
C LYS A 4 8.13 -9.59 -8.09
N LEU A 5 6.83 -9.88 -7.95
CA LEU A 5 5.74 -8.88 -7.88
C LEU A 5 5.44 -8.47 -6.44
N LEU A 6 5.57 -9.42 -5.51
CA LEU A 6 5.53 -9.13 -4.07
C LEU A 6 6.72 -8.27 -3.63
N LYS A 7 7.92 -8.46 -4.19
CA LYS A 7 9.11 -7.68 -3.78
C LYS A 7 8.92 -6.15 -3.74
N PRO A 8 8.41 -5.46 -4.79
CA PRO A 8 8.18 -4.02 -4.71
C PRO A 8 7.07 -3.64 -3.71
N VAL A 9 6.02 -4.44 -3.59
CA VAL A 9 4.94 -4.23 -2.61
C VAL A 9 5.44 -4.40 -1.18
N VAL A 10 6.17 -5.48 -0.92
CA VAL A 10 6.82 -5.79 0.36
C VAL A 10 7.82 -4.70 0.72
N ASN A 11 8.68 -4.28 -0.22
CA ASN A 11 9.63 -3.19 0.02
C ASN A 11 8.92 -1.87 0.37
N ALA A 12 7.81 -1.56 -0.27
CA ALA A 12 7.04 -0.36 0.02
C ALA A 12 6.27 -0.46 1.34
N ILE A 13 5.70 -1.63 1.66
CA ILE A 13 5.10 -1.89 2.98
C ILE A 13 6.17 -1.74 4.07
N PHE A 14 7.35 -2.32 3.88
CA PHE A 14 8.48 -2.15 4.81
C PHE A 14 8.91 -0.68 4.92
N ALA A 15 9.01 0.05 3.80
CA ALA A 15 9.36 1.47 3.81
C ALA A 15 8.32 2.32 4.53
N LEU A 16 7.02 2.06 4.29
CA LEU A 16 5.91 2.73 4.98
C LEU A 16 5.89 2.40 6.47
N LEU A 17 6.11 1.14 6.83
CA LEU A 17 6.19 0.69 8.21
C LEU A 17 7.38 1.33 8.93
N LEU A 18 8.54 1.39 8.28
CA LEU A 18 9.74 2.02 8.83
C LEU A 18 9.54 3.53 9.01
N LEU A 19 8.95 4.21 8.02
CA LEU A 19 8.62 5.64 8.12
C LEU A 19 7.60 5.92 9.23
N PHE A 20 6.60 5.05 9.38
CA PHE A 20 5.62 5.14 10.46
C PHE A 20 6.29 4.97 11.84
N LEU A 21 7.20 4.00 11.99
CA LEU A 21 7.99 3.83 13.21
C LEU A 21 8.88 5.03 13.48
N ILE A 22 9.57 5.56 12.46
CA ILE A 22 10.37 6.79 12.58
C ILE A 22 9.50 7.95 13.05
N LYS A 23 8.28 8.11 12.51
CA LYS A 23 7.35 9.16 12.91
C LYS A 23 6.91 9.03 14.37
N ILE A 24 6.59 7.80 14.83
CA ILE A 24 6.27 7.54 16.24
C ILE A 24 7.45 7.87 17.15
N VAL A 25 8.64 7.37 16.82
CA VAL A 25 9.86 7.60 17.61
C VAL A 25 10.20 9.09 17.64
N ALA A 26 10.11 9.78 16.51
CA ALA A 26 10.34 11.23 16.42
C ALA A 26 9.35 11.99 17.31
N MET A 27 8.05 11.71 17.23
CA MET A 27 7.06 12.34 18.10
C MET A 27 7.34 12.08 19.58
N PHE A 28 7.71 10.85 19.94
CA PHE A 28 7.99 10.50 21.33
C PHE A 28 9.21 11.24 21.88
N MET A 29 10.31 11.25 21.13
CA MET A 29 11.56 11.93 21.52
C MET A 29 11.40 13.45 21.55
N LEU A 30 10.60 14.01 20.64
CA LEU A 30 10.39 15.45 20.53
C LEU A 30 9.36 15.98 21.53
N LYS A 31 8.53 15.12 22.13
CA LYS A 31 7.57 15.51 23.18
C LYS A 31 8.26 16.10 24.42
N GLU A 32 9.51 15.74 24.67
CA GLU A 32 10.32 16.28 25.77
C GLU A 32 10.99 17.62 25.42
N VAL A 33 11.01 17.98 24.14
CA VAL A 33 11.60 19.24 23.68
C VAL A 33 10.51 20.32 23.67
N ASN A 34 10.68 21.34 24.52
CA ASN A 34 9.71 22.42 24.74
C ASN A 34 9.71 23.47 23.59
N ASN A 35 9.73 23.02 22.33
CA ASN A 35 9.83 23.89 21.16
C ASN A 35 8.89 23.44 20.03
N ASP A 36 7.63 23.86 20.14
CA ASP A 36 6.53 23.48 19.25
C ASP A 36 6.80 23.73 17.76
N LEU A 37 7.58 24.77 17.44
CA LEU A 37 7.98 25.07 16.05
C LEU A 37 8.87 23.97 15.46
N LEU A 38 9.84 23.46 16.23
CA LEU A 38 10.72 22.38 15.76
C LEU A 38 9.95 21.07 15.55
N ILE A 39 9.02 20.75 16.46
CA ILE A 39 8.14 19.57 16.34
C ILE A 39 7.35 19.64 15.03
N THR A 40 6.78 20.81 14.77
CA THR A 40 6.00 21.09 13.57
C THR A 40 6.82 20.93 12.28
N TYR A 41 8.01 21.52 12.23
CA TYR A 41 8.90 21.38 11.06
C TYR A 41 9.28 19.92 10.81
N ILE A 42 9.57 19.15 11.86
CA ILE A 42 9.93 17.75 11.74
C ILE A 42 8.74 16.91 11.23
N ASP A 43 7.51 17.18 11.71
CA ASP A 43 6.32 16.48 11.20
C ASP A 43 6.06 16.78 9.72
N ILE A 44 6.27 18.03 9.28
CA ILE A 44 6.17 18.40 7.86
C ILE A 44 7.20 17.64 7.02
N ILE A 45 8.47 17.64 7.44
CA ILE A 45 9.56 16.95 6.71
C ILE A 45 9.28 15.45 6.61
N LEU A 46 8.90 14.81 7.73
CA LEU A 46 8.59 13.38 7.76
C LEU A 46 7.38 13.04 6.87
N SER A 47 6.34 13.86 6.91
CA SER A 47 5.14 13.62 6.12
C SER A 47 5.39 13.82 4.62
N LEU A 48 6.23 14.79 4.24
CA LEU A 48 6.70 14.93 2.85
C LEU A 48 7.53 13.72 2.41
N ALA A 49 8.39 13.18 3.28
CA ALA A 49 9.13 11.95 2.99
C ALA A 49 8.20 10.76 2.73
N VAL A 50 7.12 10.62 3.52
CA VAL A 50 6.06 9.61 3.29
C VAL A 50 5.40 9.80 1.92
N VAL A 51 5.04 11.03 1.55
CA VAL A 51 4.45 11.32 0.24
C VAL A 51 5.40 10.92 -0.90
N ILE A 52 6.69 11.25 -0.80
CA ILE A 52 7.69 10.87 -1.80
C ILE A 52 7.78 9.34 -1.92
N VAL A 53 7.82 8.60 -0.81
CA VAL A 53 7.87 7.13 -0.82
C VAL A 53 6.60 6.54 -1.43
N LEU A 54 5.42 7.08 -1.12
CA LEU A 54 4.15 6.66 -1.71
C LEU A 54 4.14 6.86 -3.24
N LEU A 55 4.58 8.03 -3.72
CA LEU A 55 4.63 8.33 -5.16
C LEU A 55 5.65 7.44 -5.88
N ASN A 56 6.82 7.21 -5.28
CA ASN A 56 7.84 6.30 -5.82
C ASN A 56 7.31 4.86 -5.87
N PHE A 57 6.64 4.41 -4.81
CA PHE A 57 5.96 3.12 -4.81
C PHE A 57 4.95 3.01 -5.95
N MET A 58 4.08 4.01 -6.14
CA MET A 58 3.11 4.02 -7.23
C MET A 58 3.79 3.91 -8.59
N LYS A 59 4.88 4.66 -8.82
CA LYS A 59 5.65 4.63 -10.07
C LYS A 59 6.26 3.25 -10.32
N ASP A 60 6.95 2.69 -9.32
CA ASP A 60 7.60 1.38 -9.44
C ASP A 60 6.60 0.24 -9.56
N PHE A 61 5.49 0.31 -8.84
CA PHE A 61 4.41 -0.65 -8.91
C PHE A 61 3.77 -0.66 -10.30
N ASN A 62 3.44 0.54 -10.83
CA ASN A 62 2.89 0.69 -12.18
C ASN A 62 3.83 0.12 -13.24
N ARG A 63 5.13 0.45 -13.18
CA ARG A 63 6.15 -0.06 -14.12
C ARG A 63 6.28 -1.58 -14.04
N ASN A 64 6.33 -2.14 -12.83
CA ASN A 64 6.49 -3.59 -12.64
C ASN A 64 5.26 -4.39 -13.07
N LEU A 65 4.06 -3.83 -12.90
CA LEU A 65 2.83 -4.46 -13.38
C LEU A 65 2.73 -4.42 -14.90
N GLU A 66 3.06 -3.29 -15.53
CA GLU A 66 2.99 -3.14 -16.99
C GLU A 66 3.86 -4.16 -17.73
N ILE A 67 5.05 -4.46 -17.20
CA ILE A 67 5.97 -5.44 -17.78
C ILE A 67 5.49 -6.89 -17.60
N LYS A 68 4.76 -7.19 -16.52
CA LYS A 68 4.50 -8.59 -16.09
C LYS A 68 3.07 -9.07 -16.28
N SER A 69 2.11 -8.16 -16.30
CA SER A 69 0.70 -8.49 -16.41
C SER A 69 -0.06 -7.34 -17.06
N PRO A 70 0.11 -7.16 -18.39
CA PRO A 70 -0.53 -6.08 -19.14
C PRO A 70 -2.06 -6.11 -19.03
N ASP A 71 -2.66 -7.29 -18.85
CA ASP A 71 -4.11 -7.47 -18.72
C ASP A 71 -4.68 -7.04 -17.36
N ASN A 72 -3.84 -6.84 -16.33
CA ASN A 72 -4.26 -6.45 -14.99
C ASN A 72 -4.39 -4.91 -14.81
N PHE A 73 -4.99 -4.25 -15.80
CA PHE A 73 -5.24 -2.80 -15.79
C PHE A 73 -6.07 -2.34 -14.58
N GLN A 74 -7.04 -3.16 -14.16
CA GLN A 74 -7.93 -2.81 -13.05
C GLN A 74 -7.20 -2.74 -11.71
N PHE A 75 -6.35 -3.72 -11.41
CA PHE A 75 -5.57 -3.75 -10.17
C PHE A 75 -4.57 -2.59 -10.11
N ARG A 76 -3.94 -2.25 -11.24
CA ARG A 76 -3.09 -1.06 -11.37
C ARG A 76 -3.85 0.22 -11.04
N SER A 77 -5.04 0.39 -11.63
CA SER A 77 -5.91 1.55 -11.37
C SER A 77 -6.33 1.63 -9.90
N PHE A 78 -6.71 0.49 -9.31
CA PHE A 78 -7.11 0.40 -7.90
C PHE A 78 -5.99 0.85 -6.95
N VAL A 79 -4.79 0.29 -7.10
CA VAL A 79 -3.64 0.68 -6.25
C VAL A 79 -3.25 2.14 -6.46
N LYS A 80 -3.28 2.63 -7.70
CA LYS A 80 -3.03 4.05 -7.99
C LYS A 80 -3.96 4.95 -7.18
N TRP A 81 -5.26 4.69 -7.20
CA TRP A 81 -6.24 5.52 -6.48
C TRP A 81 -6.12 5.40 -4.96
N ILE A 82 -5.78 4.23 -4.42
CA ILE A 82 -5.45 4.05 -3.00
C ILE A 82 -4.26 4.91 -2.62
N VAL A 83 -3.17 4.87 -3.40
CA VAL A 83 -1.96 5.63 -3.09
C VAL A 83 -2.24 7.14 -3.14
N ILE A 84 -2.98 7.61 -4.15
CA ILE A 84 -3.39 9.02 -4.25
C ILE A 84 -4.22 9.43 -3.02
N LEU A 85 -5.17 8.59 -2.60
CA LEU A 85 -5.95 8.84 -1.40
C LEU A 85 -5.06 8.96 -0.15
N MET A 86 -4.11 8.04 0.03
CA MET A 86 -3.16 8.09 1.15
C MET A 86 -2.30 9.35 1.14
N VAL A 87 -1.87 9.81 -0.04
CA VAL A 87 -1.13 11.08 -0.19
C VAL A 87 -1.98 12.27 0.24
N ILE A 88 -3.24 12.36 -0.22
CA ILE A 88 -4.14 13.45 0.16
C ILE A 88 -4.40 13.47 1.67
N LEU A 89 -4.65 12.30 2.27
CA LEU A 89 -4.86 12.19 3.72
C LEU A 89 -3.60 12.57 4.52
N THR A 90 -2.42 12.19 4.04
CA THR A 90 -1.14 12.58 4.66
C THR A 90 -0.97 14.09 4.63
N LEU A 91 -1.17 14.72 3.46
CA LEU A 91 -1.11 16.17 3.32
C LEU A 91 -2.15 16.87 4.20
N HIS A 92 -3.39 16.37 4.25
CA HIS A 92 -4.43 16.93 5.12
C HIS A 92 -4.01 16.90 6.60
N SER A 93 -3.42 15.79 7.06
CA SER A 93 -2.96 15.67 8.44
C SER A 93 -1.80 16.61 8.75
N THR A 94 -0.89 16.83 7.80
CA THR A 94 0.29 17.68 7.99
C THR A 94 -0.05 19.16 7.98
N PHE A 95 -0.93 19.56 7.07
CA PHE A 95 -1.28 20.97 6.87
C PHE A 95 -2.51 21.41 7.67
N SER A 96 -3.09 20.53 8.50
CA SER A 96 -4.29 20.87 9.29
C SER A 96 -4.07 22.01 10.28
N MET A 97 -2.83 22.26 10.68
CA MET A 97 -2.49 23.41 11.54
C MET A 97 -2.68 24.76 10.84
N PHE A 98 -2.72 24.78 9.51
CA PHE A 98 -3.01 25.96 8.70
C PHE A 98 -4.50 26.06 8.34
N ALA A 99 -5.36 25.25 8.96
CA ALA A 99 -6.79 25.31 8.71
C ALA A 99 -7.31 26.70 9.09
N ASP A 100 -7.96 27.35 8.13
CA ASP A 100 -8.56 28.65 8.30
C ASP A 100 -9.88 28.54 9.10
N PRO A 101 -10.25 29.58 9.87
CA PRO A 101 -11.49 29.57 10.65
C PRO A 101 -12.76 29.51 9.78
N TYR A 102 -12.66 29.85 8.49
CA TYR A 102 -13.79 29.79 7.55
C TYR A 102 -14.01 28.38 6.96
N GLY A 103 -13.13 27.43 7.28
CA GLY A 103 -13.26 26.02 6.89
C GLY A 103 -13.03 25.75 5.40
N LEU A 104 -12.49 26.72 4.64
CA LEU A 104 -12.17 26.53 3.23
C LEU A 104 -11.15 25.39 3.05
N TYR A 105 -10.19 25.29 3.96
CA TYR A 105 -9.25 24.17 4.05
C TYR A 105 -9.96 22.81 4.01
N TYR A 106 -10.93 22.60 4.90
CA TYR A 106 -11.65 21.33 4.99
C TYR A 106 -12.50 21.07 3.76
N MET A 107 -13.14 22.11 3.20
CA MET A 107 -13.92 21.98 1.96
C MET A 107 -13.06 21.54 0.78
N ILE A 108 -11.89 22.15 0.60
CA ILE A 108 -10.96 21.79 -0.49
C ILE A 108 -10.50 20.34 -0.34
N PHE A 109 -10.04 19.95 0.85
CA PHE A 109 -9.57 18.58 1.10
C PHE A 109 -10.69 17.54 0.99
N PHE A 110 -11.91 17.90 1.37
CA PHE A 110 -13.08 17.04 1.18
C PHE A 110 -13.34 16.79 -0.31
N ILE A 111 -13.37 17.84 -1.14
CA ILE A 111 -13.55 17.73 -2.59
C ILE A 111 -12.41 16.91 -3.22
N LEU A 112 -11.16 17.18 -2.85
CA LEU A 112 -10.00 16.42 -3.33
C LEU A 112 -10.09 14.94 -2.96
N THR A 113 -10.60 14.63 -1.76
CA THR A 113 -10.75 13.24 -1.27
C THR A 113 -11.89 12.51 -1.97
N LEU A 114 -12.96 13.21 -2.37
CA LEU A 114 -14.08 12.60 -3.10
C LEU A 114 -13.65 11.99 -4.44
N VAL A 115 -12.71 12.61 -5.14
CA VAL A 115 -12.24 12.15 -6.47
C VAL A 115 -11.68 10.72 -6.45
N PRO A 116 -10.66 10.38 -5.63
CA PRO A 116 -10.15 9.01 -5.52
C PRO A 116 -11.17 8.07 -4.90
N VAL A 117 -11.98 8.51 -3.93
CA VAL A 117 -13.02 7.68 -3.30
C VAL A 117 -14.07 7.25 -4.32
N TYR A 118 -14.58 8.17 -5.13
CA TYR A 118 -15.51 7.86 -6.20
C TYR A 118 -14.90 6.92 -7.24
N SER A 119 -13.63 7.14 -7.59
CA SER A 119 -12.90 6.27 -8.52
C SER A 119 -12.75 4.85 -7.98
N LEU A 120 -12.42 4.70 -6.69
CA LEU A 120 -12.35 3.40 -6.01
C LEU A 120 -13.72 2.75 -5.95
N TRP A 121 -14.76 3.49 -5.57
CA TRP A 121 -16.14 2.99 -5.56
C TRP A 121 -16.55 2.46 -6.93
N LYS A 122 -16.30 3.21 -8.00
CA LYS A 122 -16.62 2.78 -9.38
C LYS A 122 -15.89 1.49 -9.76
N ILE A 123 -14.61 1.34 -9.39
CA ILE A 123 -13.85 0.11 -9.65
C ILE A 123 -14.43 -1.06 -8.85
N LEU A 124 -14.75 -0.82 -7.58
CA LEU A 124 -15.31 -1.83 -6.68
C LEU A 124 -16.68 -2.30 -7.16
N TYR A 125 -17.56 -1.36 -7.49
CA TYR A 125 -18.92 -1.63 -7.96
C TYR A 125 -18.91 -2.40 -9.29
N ASN A 126 -18.11 -1.96 -10.26
CA ASN A 126 -18.06 -2.59 -11.59
C ASN A 126 -17.42 -3.98 -11.60
N ASN A 127 -16.69 -4.35 -10.54
CA ASN A 127 -15.93 -5.61 -10.50
C ASN A 127 -16.21 -6.42 -9.23
N SER A 128 -17.34 -6.16 -8.56
CA SER A 128 -17.70 -6.79 -7.28
C SER A 128 -17.65 -8.32 -7.33
N GLU A 129 -18.02 -8.92 -8.46
CA GLU A 129 -17.97 -10.37 -8.68
C GLU A 129 -16.55 -10.91 -8.88
N LYS A 130 -15.64 -10.13 -9.46
CA LYS A 130 -14.27 -10.55 -9.82
C LYS A 130 -13.21 -10.17 -8.79
N LEU A 131 -13.51 -9.19 -7.95
CA LEU A 131 -12.61 -8.72 -6.89
C LEU A 131 -12.16 -9.83 -5.95
N PRO A 132 -13.06 -10.71 -5.43
CA PRO A 132 -12.63 -11.79 -4.57
C PRO A 132 -11.57 -12.66 -5.23
N ASP A 133 -11.73 -12.99 -6.51
CA ASP A 133 -10.77 -13.81 -7.25
C ASP A 133 -9.46 -13.08 -7.56
N ILE A 134 -9.50 -11.79 -7.86
CA ILE A 134 -8.29 -10.97 -8.04
C ILE A 134 -7.50 -10.91 -6.73
N PHE A 135 -8.17 -10.63 -5.61
CA PHE A 135 -7.53 -10.65 -4.29
C PHE A 135 -7.01 -12.04 -3.96
N ARG A 136 -7.80 -13.09 -4.18
CA ARG A 136 -7.37 -14.47 -3.95
C ARG A 136 -6.16 -14.83 -4.79
N ASN A 137 -6.10 -14.42 -6.06
CA ASN A 137 -4.96 -14.69 -6.93
C ASN A 137 -3.71 -13.85 -6.55
N VAL A 138 -3.89 -12.64 -6.01
CA VAL A 138 -2.78 -11.82 -5.51
C VAL A 138 -2.23 -12.36 -4.18
N PHE A 139 -3.10 -12.84 -3.28
CA PHE A 139 -2.76 -13.25 -1.93
C PHE A 139 -2.62 -14.77 -1.73
N SER A 140 -3.07 -15.62 -2.65
CA SER A 140 -2.88 -17.07 -2.53
C SER A 140 -1.47 -17.45 -2.94
N GLU A 141 -0.76 -18.08 -2.01
CA GLU A 141 0.43 -18.86 -2.31
C GLU A 141 0.05 -19.97 -3.30
N GLU A 142 0.86 -20.15 -4.35
CA GLU A 142 0.69 -21.30 -5.23
C GLU A 142 0.88 -22.58 -4.39
N ILE A 143 -0.11 -23.46 -4.45
CA ILE A 143 -0.16 -24.71 -3.68
C ILE A 143 0.01 -25.88 -4.64
N ILE A 144 1.05 -26.69 -4.43
CA ILE A 144 1.22 -27.98 -5.11
C ILE A 144 0.47 -29.03 -4.32
N LYS A 145 -0.41 -29.75 -5.00
CA LYS A 145 -1.10 -30.90 -4.42
C LYS A 145 -0.19 -32.12 -4.55
N CYS A 146 0.17 -32.69 -3.40
CA CYS A 146 0.88 -33.95 -3.33
C CYS A 146 -0.03 -35.09 -3.82
N SER A 147 0.57 -36.18 -4.29
CA SER A 147 -0.12 -37.45 -4.57
C SER A 147 -0.87 -38.02 -3.36
N CYS A 148 -0.47 -37.72 -2.12
CA CYS A 148 -1.24 -38.06 -0.92
C CYS A 148 -2.47 -37.17 -0.67
N GLY A 149 -2.75 -36.22 -1.58
CA GLY A 149 -3.85 -35.27 -1.50
C GLY A 149 -3.58 -34.03 -0.65
N TRP A 150 -2.47 -33.98 0.08
CA TRP A 150 -2.09 -32.83 0.91
C TRP A 150 -1.62 -31.64 0.08
N LYS A 151 -2.02 -30.43 0.48
CA LYS A 151 -1.62 -29.18 -0.18
C LYS A 151 -0.33 -28.67 0.46
N ASN A 152 0.68 -28.37 -0.36
CA ASN A 152 1.99 -27.92 0.09
C ASN A 152 2.37 -26.63 -0.66
N PRO A 153 3.17 -25.74 -0.06
CA PRO A 153 3.65 -24.56 -0.77
C PRO A 153 4.53 -24.95 -1.96
N VAL A 154 4.50 -24.17 -3.06
CA VAL A 154 5.26 -24.46 -4.30
C VAL A 154 6.78 -24.63 -4.07
N TYR A 155 7.35 -24.01 -3.05
CA TYR A 155 8.77 -24.14 -2.73
C TYR A 155 9.11 -25.41 -1.93
N ALA A 156 8.12 -26.18 -1.48
CA ALA A 156 8.36 -27.40 -0.74
C ALA A 156 8.97 -28.46 -1.65
N LYS A 157 10.22 -28.87 -1.36
CA LYS A 157 10.86 -30.00 -2.04
C LYS A 157 10.14 -31.32 -1.75
N PHE A 158 9.63 -31.45 -0.52
CA PHE A 158 8.95 -32.65 -0.05
C PHE A 158 7.60 -32.29 0.52
N CYS A 159 6.65 -33.22 0.43
CA CYS A 159 5.36 -33.05 1.07
C CYS A 159 5.51 -33.03 2.59
N LEU A 160 4.95 -32.01 3.24
CA LEU A 160 4.98 -31.81 4.69
C LEU A 160 4.24 -32.91 5.46
N LYS A 161 3.36 -33.67 4.80
CA LYS A 161 2.58 -34.76 5.42
C LYS A 161 3.17 -36.14 5.17
N CYS A 162 3.50 -36.47 3.93
CA CYS A 162 3.92 -37.83 3.57
C CYS A 162 5.38 -37.93 3.09
N GLY A 163 6.12 -36.83 3.08
CA GLY A 163 7.54 -36.80 2.69
C GLY A 163 7.81 -37.03 1.20
N SER A 164 6.78 -37.21 0.36
CA SER A 164 6.97 -37.47 -1.07
C SER A 164 7.64 -36.28 -1.76
N ASN A 165 8.56 -36.54 -2.69
CA ASN A 165 9.14 -35.49 -3.51
C ASN A 165 8.06 -34.79 -4.35
N LEU A 166 8.03 -33.46 -4.30
CA LEU A 166 7.09 -32.61 -5.03
C LEU A 166 7.72 -31.91 -6.23
N MET A 167 9.05 -31.93 -6.34
CA MET A 167 9.75 -31.41 -7.50
C MET A 167 9.80 -32.49 -8.58
N LYS A 168 9.16 -32.20 -9.73
CA LYS A 168 9.53 -32.79 -11.01
C LYS A 168 10.68 -32.00 -11.59
#